data_AF-A0A9E0IK03-F1
#
_entry.id   AF-A0A9E0IK03-F1
#
_cell.length_a   1.000
_cell.length_b   1.000
_cell.length_c   1.000
_cell.angle_alpha   90.00
_cell.angle_beta   90.00
_cell.angle_gamma   90.00
#
_symmetry.space_group_name_H-M   'P 1'
#
loop_
_entity.id
_entity.type
_entity.pdbx_description
1 polymer ?
#
loop_
_entity_poly.entity_id
_entity_poly.type
_entity_poly.pdbx_seq_one_letter_code
_entity_poly.pdbx_strand_id
1 'polypeptide(L)'
;MSVRVLAEDGAEHALFEVRRREGAQLFVRCPLLLEVGEEVRVRIVSDAETQTATATVIKHRGHGDEQETELLVSDVDVEKRVVAG
;
A
#
# COMPACT_ATOMS: atom_id res chain seq x y z
N MET A 1 -4.81 -9.05 -6.54
CA MET A 1 -4.75 -8.03 -5.46
C MET A 1 -3.87 -6.88 -5.92
N SER A 2 -4.37 -5.65 -5.82
CA SER A 2 -3.63 -4.42 -6.12
C SER A 2 -3.63 -3.51 -4.89
N VAL A 3 -2.57 -2.73 -4.70
CA VAL A 3 -2.49 -1.72 -3.64
C VAL A 3 -2.28 -0.37 -4.32
N ARG A 4 -3.04 0.63 -3.89
CA ARG A 4 -2.90 2.02 -4.31
C ARG A 4 -2.51 2.81 -3.08
N VAL A 5 -1.59 3.76 -3.21
CA VAL A 5 -1.34 4.72 -2.13
C VAL A 5 -2.17 5.96 -2.41
N LEU A 6 -2.79 6.44 -1.34
CA LEU A 6 -3.55 7.66 -1.34
C LEU A 6 -2.63 8.76 -0.81
N ALA A 7 -2.51 9.84 -1.57
CA ALA A 7 -1.94 11.06 -1.02
C ALA A 7 -2.85 11.61 0.10
N GLU A 8 -2.35 12.60 0.84
CA GLU A 8 -3.10 13.26 1.92
C GLU A 8 -4.46 13.82 1.46
N ASP A 9 -4.56 14.24 0.19
CA ASP A 9 -5.78 14.72 -0.45
C ASP A 9 -6.74 13.61 -0.91
N GLY A 10 -6.36 12.33 -0.70
CA GLY A 10 -7.12 11.16 -1.12
C GLY A 10 -6.95 10.81 -2.60
N ALA A 11 -6.10 11.51 -3.35
CA ALA A 11 -5.80 11.19 -4.73
C ALA A 11 -5.07 9.85 -4.83
N GLU A 12 -5.51 9.00 -5.75
CA GLU A 12 -4.85 7.73 -6.01
C GLU A 12 -3.59 7.93 -6.86
N HIS A 13 -2.43 7.56 -6.31
CA HIS A 13 -1.23 7.45 -7.11
C HIS A 13 -1.12 6.03 -7.67
N ALA A 14 -1.08 5.92 -9.00
CA ALA A 14 -1.05 4.65 -9.73
C ALA A 14 0.29 3.86 -9.61
N LEU A 15 1.07 4.07 -8.56
CA LEU A 15 2.51 3.86 -8.58
C LEU A 15 3.01 2.69 -7.71
N PHE A 16 2.13 1.84 -7.19
CA PHE A 16 2.52 0.74 -6.31
C PHE A 16 2.23 -0.62 -6.95
N GLU A 17 3.27 -1.26 -7.49
CA GLU A 17 3.19 -2.67 -7.91
C GLU A 17 3.42 -3.54 -6.67
N VAL A 18 2.39 -4.25 -6.21
CA VAL A 18 2.53 -5.20 -5.09
C VAL A 18 3.32 -6.41 -5.56
N ARG A 19 4.50 -6.61 -4.98
CA ARG A 19 5.34 -7.78 -5.23
C ARG A 19 4.92 -8.95 -4.37
N ARG A 20 4.70 -8.71 -3.07
CA ARG A 20 4.24 -9.72 -2.12
C ARG A 20 3.59 -9.09 -0.87
N ARG A 21 2.81 -9.89 -0.15
CA ARG A 21 2.21 -9.56 1.14
C ARG A 21 2.51 -10.68 2.13
N GLU A 22 2.99 -10.32 3.31
CA GLU A 22 3.30 -11.25 4.40
C GLU A 22 2.65 -10.74 5.69
N GLY A 23 1.44 -11.24 5.99
CA GLY A 23 0.64 -10.73 7.11
C GLY A 23 0.32 -9.24 6.96
N ALA A 24 0.86 -8.42 7.88
CA ALA A 24 0.73 -6.96 7.88
C ALA A 24 1.78 -6.25 7.02
N GLN A 25 2.79 -6.96 6.50
CA GLN A 25 3.82 -6.35 5.66
C GLN A 25 3.42 -6.39 4.19
N LEU A 26 3.61 -5.27 3.50
CA LEU A 26 3.47 -5.14 2.06
C LEU A 26 4.82 -4.79 1.45
N PHE A 27 5.14 -5.48 0.37
CA PHE A 27 6.34 -5.24 -0.41
C PHE A 27 5.91 -4.72 -1.77
N VAL A 28 6.28 -3.47 -2.04
CA VAL A 28 5.76 -2.72 -3.18
C VAL A 28 6.91 -2.09 -3.95
N ARG A 29 6.85 -2.14 -5.28
CA ARG A 29 7.67 -1.25 -6.09
C ARG A 29 7.05 0.13 -6.03
N CYS A 30 7.82 1.13 -5.62
CA CYS A 30 7.37 2.50 -5.47
C CYS A 30 8.38 3.45 -6.15
N PRO A 31 7.98 4.22 -7.17
CA PRO A 31 8.81 5.25 -7.78
C PRO A 31 8.75 6.59 -7.02
N LEU A 32 7.95 6.69 -5.95
CA LEU A 32 7.93 7.88 -5.09
C LEU A 32 9.10 7.83 -4.10
N LEU A 33 9.64 9.01 -3.78
CA LEU A 33 10.64 9.19 -2.73
C LEU A 33 9.92 9.23 -1.38
N LEU A 34 9.66 8.05 -0.83
CA LEU A 34 9.18 7.91 0.54
C LEU A 34 10.39 7.85 1.49
N GLU A 35 10.22 8.37 2.71
CA GLU A 35 11.23 8.30 3.76
C GLU A 35 10.95 7.13 4.71
N VAL A 36 12.00 6.51 5.25
CA VAL A 36 11.84 5.50 6.30
C VAL A 36 11.27 6.15 7.56
N GLY A 37 10.18 5.57 8.08
CA GLY A 37 9.40 6.11 9.18
C GLY A 37 8.20 6.97 8.74
N GLU A 38 8.09 7.30 7.45
CA GLU A 38 6.93 8.02 6.92
C GLU A 38 5.67 7.16 7.00
N GLU A 39 4.55 7.79 7.36
CA GLU A 39 3.23 7.17 7.35
C GLU A 39 2.50 7.54 6.06
N VAL A 40 2.03 6.52 5.34
CA VAL A 40 1.29 6.67 4.10
C VAL A 40 -0.07 6.01 4.21
N ARG A 41 -1.11 6.67 3.68
CA ARG A 41 -2.42 6.01 3.55
C ARG A 41 -2.42 5.09 2.34
N VAL A 42 -2.81 3.85 2.54
CA VAL A 42 -2.88 2.84 1.49
C VAL A 42 -4.31 2.34 1.32
N ARG A 43 -4.72 2.14 0.07
CA ARG A 43 -5.94 1.45 -0.32
C ARG A 43 -5.57 0.08 -0.90
N ILE A 44 -5.95 -0.97 -0.20
CA ILE A 44 -5.69 -2.36 -0.56
C ILE A 44 -6.94 -2.90 -1.25
N VAL A 45 -6.83 -3.29 -2.52
CA VAL A 45 -7.94 -3.81 -3.32
C VAL A 45 -7.71 -5.30 -3.59
N SER A 46 -8.62 -6.13 -3.09
CA SER A 46 -8.70 -7.55 -3.37
C SER A 46 -9.97 -7.85 -4.18
N ASP A 47 -10.13 -9.09 -4.63
CA ASP A 47 -11.32 -9.50 -5.37
C ASP A 47 -12.59 -9.50 -4.50
N ALA A 48 -12.43 -9.59 -3.18
CA ALA A 48 -13.53 -9.65 -2.22
C ALA A 48 -13.85 -8.29 -1.55
N GLU A 49 -12.84 -7.46 -1.33
CA GLU A 49 -12.99 -6.22 -0.56
C GLU A 49 -11.93 -5.16 -0.87
N THR A 50 -12.28 -3.93 -0.51
CA THR A 50 -11.37 -2.77 -0.49
C THR A 50 -11.12 -2.41 0.97
N GLN A 51 -9.86 -2.21 1.33
CA GLN A 51 -9.47 -1.75 2.66
C GLN A 51 -8.71 -0.43 2.52
N THR A 52 -8.88 0.49 3.46
CA THR A 52 -8.00 1.65 3.63
C THR A 52 -7.25 1.51 4.94
N ALA A 53 -5.95 1.77 4.95
CA ALA A 53 -5.11 1.56 6.11
C ALA A 53 -3.98 2.60 6.16
N THR A 54 -3.43 2.84 7.34
CA THR A 54 -2.19 3.60 7.50
C THR A 54 -1.02 2.62 7.45
N ALA A 55 0.00 2.89 6.64
CA ALA A 55 1.19 2.06 6.58
C ALA A 55 2.45 2.87 6.86
N THR A 56 3.35 2.33 7.67
CA THR A 56 4.65 2.96 7.93
C THR A 56 5.71 2.38 7.00
N VAL A 57 6.53 3.24 6.41
CA VAL A 57 7.68 2.83 5.59
C VAL A 57 8.77 2.28 6.50
N ILE A 58 9.10 0.99 6.37
CA ILE A 58 10.07 0.32 7.22
C ILE A 58 11.48 0.41 6.65
N LYS A 59 11.61 0.20 5.33
CA LYS A 59 12.89 0.29 4.61
C LYS A 59 12.69 0.23 3.11
N HIS A 60 13.73 0.63 2.40
CA HIS A 60 13.88 0.40 0.97
C HIS A 60 14.98 -0.64 0.72
N ARG A 61 14.79 -1.49 -0.29
CA ARG A 61 15.80 -2.45 -0.77
C ARG A 61 15.96 -2.27 -2.28
N GLY A 62 17.18 -2.47 -2.79
CA GLY A 62 17.48 -2.28 -4.21
C GLY A 62 17.77 -0.81 -4.58
N HIS A 63 17.90 -0.52 -5.87
CA HIS A 63 18.13 0.83 -6.39
C HIS A 63 17.32 1.09 -7.67
N GLY A 64 16.98 2.35 -7.91
CA GLY A 64 16.32 2.78 -9.14
C GLY A 64 15.02 2.02 -9.41
N ASP A 65 14.89 1.46 -10.61
CA ASP A 65 13.69 0.74 -11.04
C ASP A 65 13.42 -0.56 -10.28
N GLU A 66 14.41 -1.13 -9.61
CA GLU A 66 14.26 -2.36 -8.82
C GLU A 66 14.01 -2.07 -7.33
N GLN A 67 13.85 -0.80 -6.95
CA GLN A 67 13.63 -0.42 -5.57
C GLN A 67 12.29 -0.98 -5.06
N GLU A 68 12.38 -1.83 -4.04
CA GLU A 68 11.27 -2.38 -3.28
C GLU A 68 11.18 -1.60 -1.96
N THR A 69 9.98 -1.13 -1.64
CA THR A 69 9.65 -0.49 -0.37
C THR A 69 8.86 -1.48 0.48
N GLU A 70 9.30 -1.66 1.72
CA GLU A 70 8.61 -2.45 2.73
C GLU A 70 7.72 -1.52 3.55
N LEU A 71 6.43 -1.80 3.57
CA LEU A 71 5.41 -1.06 4.31
C LEU A 71 4.84 -1.97 5.40
N LEU A 72 4.71 -1.44 6.61
CA LEU A 72 3.98 -2.11 7.70
C LEU A 72 2.59 -1.51 7.80
N VAL A 73 1.57 -2.30 7.47
CA VAL A 73 0.17 -1.89 7.53
C VAL A 73 -0.34 -1.93 8.97
N SER A 74 -0.99 -0.85 9.37
CA SER A 74 -1.62 -0.61 10.67
C SER A 74 -2.98 0.06 10.45
N ASP A 75 -3.81 0.13 11.49
CA ASP A 75 -5.10 0.83 11.50
C ASP A 75 -5.95 0.62 10.24
N VAL A 76 -6.41 -0.62 10.08
CA VAL A 76 -7.16 -1.06 8.91
C VAL A 76 -8.64 -0.72 9.07
N ASP A 77 -9.16 0.09 8.17
CA ASP A 77 -10.59 0.29 7.95
C ASP A 77 -11.03 -0.54 6.72
N VAL A 78 -12.03 -1.39 6.91
CA VAL A 78 -12.47 -2.37 5.92
C VAL A 78 -13.81 -1.94 5.34
N GLU A 79 -13.80 -1.46 4.11
CA GLU A 79 -15.00 -1.23 3.33
C GLU A 79 -15.37 -2.51 2.56
N LYS A 80 -16.23 -3.33 3.16
CA LYS A 80 -16.78 -4.49 2.45
C LYS A 80 -17.68 -4.01 1.31
N ARG A 81 -17.38 -4.46 0.10
CA ARG A 81 -18.33 -4.35 -1.02
C ARG A 81 -19.48 -5.31 -0.75
N VAL A 82 -20.65 -4.79 -0.42
CA VAL A 82 -21.88 -5.59 -0.46
C VAL A 82 -22.13 -5.90 -1.93
N VAL A 83 -21.71 -7.09 -2.37
CA VAL A 83 -22.20 -7.65 -3.63
C VAL A 83 -23.64 -8.06 -3.35
N ALA A 84 -24.58 -7.18 -3.68
CA ALA A 84 -25.98 -7.56 -3.78
C ALA A 84 -26.07 -8.66 -4.84
N GLY A 85 -26.40 -9.87 -4.41
CA GLY A 85 -26.72 -11.00 -5.28
C GLY A 85 -28.05 -10.82 -5.99
#